data_AF-A0A2D7TNG7-F1
#
_entry.id   AF-A0A2D7TNG7-F1
#
_cell.length_a   1.000
_cell.length_b   1.000
_cell.length_c   1.000
_cell.angle_alpha   90.00
_cell.angle_beta   90.00
_cell.angle_gamma   90.00
#
_symmetry.space_group_name_H-M   'P 1'
#
loop_
_entity.id
_entity.type
_entity.pdbx_description
1 polymer ?
#
loop_
_entity_poly.entity_id
_entity_poly.type
_entity_poly.pdbx_seq_one_letter_code
_entity_poly.pdbx_strand_id
1 'polypeptide(L)'
;MALPNSGALSLNQIHVEAGGSSGTQASINDSDIRGLIGKGSGAQMSFNEWYGASNTVTVSQTISSSTNNYNIASSRPGTYSAGNTQFTLTVNPGVTVGSNSTSGTSLTMGSPWSSGDAVTINNYGTIKGAGGNGGTGAHSDTSSNGNNATAGGTVNGAALTLTYPVTVGNYGSIYGGGGGGGGCGTRNLRSEFGKLASAHHYQGGGGGGGAGVNAGSGGAFGPTAGSPFVSNLGPGDPGSAGTANAGGAGGISRGTMLTSVTNTTDTGGAGGGLGANGATGGMTPFPSPSSLPFGAVTNYQSSNPRPAGAGGTRGYYISGNPYATWSPQGTVGGRST
;
A
#
# COMPACT_ATOMS: atom_id res chain seq x y z
N MET A 1 -29.98 -17.91 18.11
CA MET A 1 -30.06 -16.98 19.25
C MET A 1 -29.95 -17.79 20.53
N ALA A 2 -28.84 -17.63 21.25
CA ALA A 2 -28.53 -18.47 22.40
C ALA A 2 -29.71 -18.70 23.36
N LEU A 3 -29.79 -19.94 23.85
CA LEU A 3 -30.75 -20.33 24.88
C LEU A 3 -30.55 -19.46 26.13
N PRO A 4 -31.61 -19.17 26.89
CA PRO A 4 -31.50 -18.34 28.08
C PRO A 4 -30.45 -18.90 29.05
N ASN A 5 -29.85 -18.04 29.86
CA ASN A 5 -28.84 -18.43 30.85
C ASN A 5 -29.44 -18.94 32.17
N SER A 6 -30.76 -18.81 32.36
CA SER A 6 -31.50 -19.30 33.53
C SER A 6 -33.02 -19.32 33.26
N GLY A 7 -33.79 -19.86 34.21
CA GLY A 7 -35.26 -19.87 34.15
C GLY A 7 -35.83 -21.09 33.44
N ALA A 8 -37.10 -21.04 33.05
CA ALA A 8 -37.73 -22.16 32.37
C ALA A 8 -37.18 -22.32 30.94
N LEU A 9 -36.72 -23.52 30.60
CA LEU A 9 -36.25 -23.88 29.27
C LEU A 9 -37.18 -24.94 28.68
N SER A 10 -37.78 -24.65 27.53
CA SER A 10 -38.66 -25.57 26.81
C SER A 10 -37.92 -26.30 25.69
N LEU A 11 -38.35 -27.52 25.39
CA LEU A 11 -37.82 -28.28 24.25
C LEU A 11 -38.04 -27.53 22.93
N ASN A 12 -39.14 -26.77 22.79
CA ASN A 12 -39.38 -25.96 21.59
C ASN A 12 -38.33 -24.84 21.44
N GLN A 13 -37.87 -24.22 22.53
CA GLN A 13 -36.78 -23.24 22.46
C GLN A 13 -35.47 -23.89 22.03
N ILE A 14 -35.15 -25.06 22.60
CA ILE A 14 -33.96 -25.83 22.23
C ILE A 14 -34.02 -26.23 20.75
N HIS A 15 -35.19 -26.71 20.30
CA HIS A 15 -35.44 -27.09 18.92
C HIS A 15 -35.29 -25.93 17.95
N VAL A 16 -35.91 -24.79 18.24
CA VAL A 16 -35.77 -23.58 17.43
C VAL A 16 -34.32 -23.11 17.38
N GLU A 17 -33.59 -23.19 18.49
CA GLU A 17 -32.19 -22.82 18.50
C GLU A 17 -31.30 -23.77 17.69
N ALA A 18 -31.62 -25.06 17.69
CA ALA A 18 -30.96 -26.05 16.84
C ALA A 18 -31.24 -25.86 15.33
N GLY A 19 -32.07 -24.89 14.95
CA GLY A 19 -32.47 -24.62 13.56
C GLY A 19 -33.82 -25.24 13.18
N GLY A 20 -34.53 -25.82 14.14
CA GLY A 20 -35.85 -26.40 13.98
C GLY A 20 -36.95 -25.37 13.77
N SER A 21 -38.05 -25.78 13.13
CA SER A 21 -39.26 -24.97 13.03
C SER A 21 -40.09 -25.08 14.31
N SER A 22 -40.54 -23.95 14.85
CA SER A 22 -41.37 -23.93 16.07
C SER A 22 -42.63 -24.80 15.91
N GLY A 23 -42.94 -25.59 16.93
CA GLY A 23 -44.14 -26.44 16.97
C GLY A 23 -44.06 -27.72 16.14
N THR A 24 -42.95 -27.99 15.46
CA THR A 24 -42.73 -29.30 14.83
C THR A 24 -42.24 -30.32 15.86
N GLN A 25 -42.37 -31.61 15.55
CA GLN A 25 -41.83 -32.66 16.39
C GLN A 25 -40.30 -32.52 16.51
N ALA A 26 -39.81 -32.71 17.73
CA ALA A 26 -38.40 -32.70 18.07
C ALA A 26 -38.17 -33.61 19.28
N SER A 27 -36.97 -34.16 19.40
CA SER A 27 -36.54 -35.01 20.50
C SER A 27 -35.21 -34.48 21.06
N ILE A 28 -35.05 -34.57 22.39
CA ILE A 28 -33.81 -34.15 23.05
C ILE A 28 -32.58 -34.94 22.57
N ASN A 29 -32.80 -36.10 21.96
CA ASN A 29 -31.76 -36.94 21.37
C ASN A 29 -31.70 -36.83 19.84
N ASP A 30 -32.22 -35.74 19.25
CA ASP A 30 -31.96 -35.43 17.84
C ASP A 30 -30.54 -34.89 17.67
N SER A 31 -29.93 -35.13 16.50
CA SER A 31 -28.50 -34.85 16.30
C SER A 31 -28.17 -33.36 16.33
N ASP A 32 -29.04 -32.53 15.77
CA ASP A 32 -28.94 -31.07 15.76
C ASP A 32 -29.11 -30.49 17.17
N ILE A 33 -30.10 -30.97 17.93
CA ILE A 33 -30.33 -30.59 19.32
C ILE A 33 -29.12 -30.94 20.18
N ARG A 34 -28.62 -32.19 20.14
CA ARG A 34 -27.38 -32.54 20.86
C ARG A 34 -26.17 -31.74 20.40
N GLY A 35 -26.17 -31.31 19.13
CA GLY A 35 -25.12 -30.47 18.55
C GLY A 35 -24.92 -29.16 19.30
N LEU A 36 -25.98 -28.56 19.85
CA LEU A 36 -25.93 -27.33 20.64
C LEU A 36 -25.00 -27.42 21.86
N ILE A 37 -24.85 -28.63 22.43
CA ILE A 37 -24.03 -28.89 23.62
C ILE A 37 -22.87 -29.85 23.34
N GLY A 38 -22.59 -30.15 22.06
CA GLY A 38 -21.45 -30.97 21.64
C GLY A 38 -21.52 -32.44 22.06
N LYS A 39 -22.71 -33.05 22.13
CA LYS A 39 -22.90 -34.43 22.64
C LYS A 39 -23.14 -35.46 21.53
N GLY A 40 -22.52 -36.64 21.71
CA GLY A 40 -22.76 -37.83 20.88
C GLY A 40 -24.10 -38.52 21.19
N SER A 41 -24.55 -39.41 20.30
CA SER A 41 -25.81 -40.16 20.49
C SER A 41 -25.76 -41.03 21.76
N GLY A 42 -26.81 -40.95 22.58
CA GLY A 42 -26.92 -41.73 23.83
C GLY A 42 -25.94 -41.31 24.94
N ALA A 43 -25.17 -40.23 24.74
CA ALA A 43 -24.31 -39.69 25.78
C ALA A 43 -25.15 -39.13 26.94
N GLN A 44 -24.67 -39.27 28.17
CA GLN A 44 -25.29 -38.63 29.32
C GLN A 44 -25.17 -37.10 29.18
N MET A 45 -26.30 -36.42 29.41
CA MET A 45 -26.43 -34.96 29.33
C MET A 45 -27.01 -34.44 30.64
N SER A 46 -26.61 -33.24 31.04
CA SER A 46 -27.17 -32.51 32.18
C SER A 46 -28.00 -31.33 31.69
N PHE A 47 -29.11 -31.04 32.39
CA PHE A 47 -29.94 -29.88 32.04
C PHE A 47 -29.17 -28.55 32.12
N ASN A 48 -28.15 -28.49 32.97
CA ASN A 48 -27.31 -27.30 33.11
C ASN A 48 -26.47 -27.00 31.86
N GLU A 49 -26.23 -27.98 30.99
CA GLU A 49 -25.43 -27.80 29.77
C GLU A 49 -26.19 -27.01 28.68
N TRP A 50 -27.52 -26.91 28.78
CA TRP A 50 -28.37 -26.26 27.78
C TRP A 50 -28.51 -24.75 27.97
N TYR A 51 -28.30 -24.25 29.19
CA TYR A 51 -28.38 -22.81 29.44
C TYR A 51 -27.20 -22.11 28.77
N GLY A 52 -27.49 -21.09 27.96
CA GLY A 52 -26.49 -20.39 27.16
C GLY A 52 -25.97 -21.16 25.94
N ALA A 53 -26.42 -22.40 25.71
CA ALA A 53 -26.06 -23.15 24.51
C ALA A 53 -26.66 -22.49 23.26
N SER A 54 -25.93 -22.54 22.15
CA SER A 54 -26.34 -21.86 20.92
C SER A 54 -25.78 -22.54 19.69
N ASN A 55 -26.54 -22.49 18.59
CA ASN A 55 -26.10 -23.11 17.35
C ASN A 55 -25.05 -22.24 16.67
N THR A 56 -23.93 -22.85 16.27
CA THR A 56 -22.87 -22.12 15.57
C THR A 56 -23.33 -21.72 14.18
N VAL A 57 -23.16 -20.43 13.88
CA VAL A 57 -23.53 -19.87 12.59
C VAL A 57 -22.31 -19.91 11.66
N THR A 58 -22.35 -20.77 10.64
CA THR A 58 -21.30 -20.81 9.62
C THR A 58 -21.62 -19.84 8.48
N VAL A 59 -20.68 -18.96 8.17
CA VAL A 59 -20.81 -17.98 7.08
C VAL A 59 -19.59 -18.10 6.17
N SER A 60 -19.85 -18.33 4.89
CA SER A 60 -18.80 -18.36 3.86
C SER A 60 -18.98 -17.19 2.89
N GLN A 61 -17.93 -16.40 2.74
CA GLN A 61 -17.87 -15.28 1.82
C GLN A 61 -16.78 -15.52 0.78
N THR A 62 -17.08 -15.20 -0.48
CA THR A 62 -16.11 -15.31 -1.58
C THR A 62 -16.01 -13.97 -2.31
N ILE A 63 -14.78 -13.49 -2.52
CA ILE A 63 -14.49 -12.39 -3.45
C ILE A 63 -14.06 -13.03 -4.78
N SER A 64 -14.98 -13.03 -5.73
CA SER A 64 -14.81 -13.65 -7.05
C SER A 64 -14.36 -12.69 -8.15
N SER A 65 -14.39 -11.38 -7.90
CA SER A 65 -13.98 -10.34 -8.83
C SER A 65 -13.10 -9.30 -8.13
N SER A 66 -12.12 -8.76 -8.87
CA SER A 66 -11.23 -7.71 -8.34
C SER A 66 -12.02 -6.50 -7.85
N THR A 67 -11.58 -5.95 -6.73
CA THR A 67 -12.29 -4.87 -6.02
C THR A 67 -11.30 -4.00 -5.25
N ASN A 68 -11.75 -2.84 -4.77
CA ASN A 68 -10.95 -1.91 -3.98
C ASN A 68 -11.62 -1.62 -2.63
N ASN A 69 -10.79 -1.44 -1.59
CA ASN A 69 -11.20 -1.01 -0.26
C ASN A 69 -12.32 -1.88 0.35
N TYR A 70 -12.16 -3.20 0.23
CA TYR A 70 -13.17 -4.16 0.67
C TYR A 70 -13.27 -4.23 2.20
N ASN A 71 -14.49 -4.13 2.72
CA ASN A 71 -14.78 -4.27 4.15
C ASN A 71 -15.57 -5.56 4.39
N ILE A 72 -14.93 -6.49 5.12
CA ILE A 72 -15.44 -7.85 5.37
C ILE A 72 -16.76 -7.81 6.12
N ALA A 73 -16.82 -7.11 7.26
CA ALA A 73 -18.03 -7.05 8.09
C ALA A 73 -19.22 -6.45 7.34
N SER A 74 -19.01 -5.36 6.59
CA SER A 74 -20.09 -4.68 5.85
C SER A 74 -20.57 -5.46 4.62
N SER A 75 -19.74 -6.33 4.06
CA SER A 75 -20.07 -7.07 2.85
C SER A 75 -20.55 -8.49 3.15
N ARG A 76 -20.46 -8.94 4.41
CA ARG A 76 -20.73 -10.32 4.85
C ARG A 76 -22.12 -10.81 4.41
N PRO A 77 -22.23 -11.98 3.78
CA PRO A 77 -23.52 -12.58 3.46
C PRO A 77 -24.13 -13.28 4.69
N GLY A 78 -25.42 -13.59 4.60
CA GLY A 78 -26.11 -14.39 5.61
C GLY A 78 -26.31 -13.68 6.95
N THR A 79 -26.58 -14.46 7.99
CA THR A 79 -26.84 -13.96 9.34
C THR A 79 -25.57 -14.01 10.18
N TYR A 80 -25.34 -12.98 10.99
CA TYR A 80 -24.28 -12.94 11.99
C TYR A 80 -24.87 -13.12 13.37
N SER A 81 -24.28 -14.03 14.15
CA SER A 81 -24.58 -14.20 15.58
C SER A 81 -23.31 -13.91 16.37
N ALA A 82 -23.31 -12.80 17.09
CA ALA A 82 -22.16 -12.34 17.87
C ALA A 82 -21.66 -13.42 18.84
N GLY A 83 -20.35 -13.71 18.77
CA GLY A 83 -19.67 -14.65 19.65
C GLY A 83 -19.92 -16.13 19.33
N ASN A 84 -20.65 -16.43 18.24
CA ASN A 84 -20.89 -17.80 17.79
C ASN A 84 -20.90 -17.93 16.25
N THR A 85 -20.22 -17.01 15.55
CA THR A 85 -20.08 -17.10 14.09
C THR A 85 -18.74 -17.73 13.71
N GLN A 86 -18.78 -18.79 12.92
CA GLN A 86 -17.64 -19.31 12.16
C GLN A 86 -17.65 -18.70 10.76
N PHE A 87 -16.83 -17.66 10.56
CA PHE A 87 -16.75 -16.93 9.31
C PHE A 87 -15.51 -17.32 8.50
N THR A 88 -15.69 -17.61 7.22
CA THR A 88 -14.59 -17.84 6.27
C THR A 88 -14.70 -16.91 5.08
N LEU A 89 -13.69 -16.07 4.87
CA LEU A 89 -13.49 -15.31 3.63
C LEU A 89 -12.56 -16.08 2.70
N THR A 90 -12.92 -16.19 1.44
CA THR A 90 -12.05 -16.70 0.36
C THR A 90 -11.85 -15.62 -0.70
N VAL A 91 -10.59 -15.33 -1.04
CA VAL A 91 -10.23 -14.53 -2.22
C VAL A 91 -9.80 -15.49 -3.31
N ASN A 92 -10.51 -15.49 -4.44
CA ASN A 92 -10.25 -16.45 -5.52
C ASN A 92 -8.87 -16.21 -6.19
N PRO A 93 -8.29 -17.25 -6.82
CA PRO A 93 -7.13 -17.08 -7.69
C PRO A 93 -7.40 -16.05 -8.78
N GLY A 94 -6.39 -15.25 -9.13
CA GLY A 94 -6.49 -14.19 -10.15
C GLY A 94 -7.24 -12.92 -9.72
N VAL A 95 -7.88 -12.92 -8.54
CA VAL A 95 -8.56 -11.74 -7.99
C VAL A 95 -7.55 -10.81 -7.30
N THR A 96 -7.68 -9.51 -7.54
CA THR A 96 -6.94 -8.47 -6.82
C THR A 96 -7.86 -7.68 -5.90
N VAL A 97 -7.50 -7.59 -4.62
CA VAL A 97 -8.12 -6.67 -3.66
C VAL A 97 -7.16 -5.49 -3.43
N GLY A 98 -7.55 -4.32 -3.92
CA GLY A 98 -6.72 -3.12 -3.96
C GLY A 98 -7.14 -2.01 -3.02
N SER A 99 -6.38 -0.92 -3.02
CA SER A 99 -6.78 0.36 -2.42
C SER A 99 -6.76 1.46 -3.47
N ASN A 100 -7.72 2.39 -3.39
CA ASN A 100 -7.74 3.56 -4.25
C ASN A 100 -6.84 4.72 -3.78
N SER A 101 -6.29 4.64 -2.56
CA SER A 101 -5.51 5.71 -1.94
C SER A 101 -4.29 5.16 -1.21
N THR A 102 -3.22 5.96 -1.14
CA THR A 102 -1.96 5.65 -0.44
C THR A 102 -2.11 5.62 1.08
N SER A 103 -3.23 6.11 1.65
CA SER A 103 -3.59 5.98 3.07
C SER A 103 -4.69 4.95 3.32
N GLY A 104 -5.37 4.50 2.26
CA GLY A 104 -6.47 3.55 2.35
C GLY A 104 -6.02 2.11 2.58
N THR A 105 -6.87 1.33 3.25
CA THR A 105 -6.68 -0.12 3.39
C THR A 105 -7.28 -0.87 2.21
N SER A 106 -6.66 -1.96 1.77
CA SER A 106 -7.19 -2.76 0.66
C SER A 106 -8.29 -3.73 1.11
N LEU A 107 -8.03 -4.52 2.15
CA LEU A 107 -8.98 -5.41 2.81
C LEU A 107 -9.03 -5.10 4.31
N THR A 108 -10.20 -4.69 4.83
CA THR A 108 -10.38 -4.37 6.24
C THR A 108 -11.36 -5.32 6.91
N MET A 109 -11.05 -5.70 8.14
CA MET A 109 -11.91 -6.54 8.98
C MET A 109 -13.27 -5.90 9.24
N GLY A 110 -13.30 -4.58 9.43
CA GLY A 110 -14.51 -3.85 9.81
C GLY A 110 -15.01 -4.23 11.21
N SER A 111 -16.24 -3.82 11.53
CA SER A 111 -16.92 -4.10 12.79
C SER A 111 -18.40 -4.37 12.54
N PRO A 112 -19.11 -5.07 13.45
CA PRO A 112 -18.64 -5.68 14.70
C PRO A 112 -18.09 -7.11 14.54
N TRP A 113 -17.21 -7.49 15.47
CA TRP A 113 -16.77 -8.86 15.77
C TRP A 113 -16.75 -9.04 17.28
N SER A 114 -17.18 -10.20 17.76
CA SER A 114 -17.39 -10.45 19.19
C SER A 114 -16.59 -11.65 19.66
N SER A 115 -16.14 -11.61 20.92
CA SER A 115 -15.44 -12.72 21.54
C SER A 115 -16.24 -14.02 21.39
N GLY A 116 -15.60 -15.06 20.86
CA GLY A 116 -16.24 -16.34 20.51
C GLY A 116 -16.44 -16.53 19.00
N ASP A 117 -16.40 -15.46 18.20
CA ASP A 117 -16.36 -15.61 16.74
C ASP A 117 -15.01 -16.18 16.29
N ALA A 118 -15.06 -17.09 15.32
CA ALA A 118 -13.89 -17.63 14.65
C ALA A 118 -13.86 -17.11 13.21
N VAL A 119 -12.80 -16.39 12.85
CA VAL A 119 -12.67 -15.76 11.53
C VAL A 119 -11.46 -16.32 10.83
N THR A 120 -11.67 -16.80 9.61
CA THR A 120 -10.62 -17.28 8.71
C THR A 120 -10.61 -16.47 7.41
N ILE A 121 -9.42 -16.09 6.95
CA ILE A 121 -9.20 -15.49 5.63
C ILE A 121 -8.29 -16.42 4.82
N ASN A 122 -8.80 -16.93 3.72
CA ASN A 122 -8.06 -17.72 2.74
C ASN A 122 -7.81 -16.86 1.49
N ASN A 123 -6.58 -16.38 1.34
CA ASN A 123 -6.17 -15.59 0.18
C ASN A 123 -5.49 -16.47 -0.86
N TYR A 124 -6.15 -16.73 -1.99
CA TYR A 124 -5.52 -17.34 -3.18
C TYR A 124 -5.20 -16.31 -4.27
N GLY A 125 -5.63 -15.06 -4.09
CA GLY A 125 -5.41 -13.96 -5.00
C GLY A 125 -4.26 -13.04 -4.56
N THR A 126 -4.37 -11.76 -4.93
CA THR A 126 -3.43 -10.72 -4.52
C THR A 126 -4.14 -9.63 -3.74
N ILE A 127 -3.68 -9.33 -2.53
CA ILE A 127 -4.14 -8.19 -1.74
C ILE A 127 -3.02 -7.16 -1.75
N LYS A 128 -3.22 -5.96 -2.32
CA LYS A 128 -2.14 -4.98 -2.41
C LYS A 128 -2.55 -3.52 -2.31
N GLY A 129 -1.72 -2.71 -1.66
CA GLY A 129 -1.93 -1.27 -1.50
C GLY A 129 -1.79 -0.44 -2.78
N ALA A 130 -2.03 0.87 -2.67
CA ALA A 130 -1.79 1.85 -3.72
C ALA A 130 -0.35 2.39 -3.70
N GLY A 131 0.18 2.76 -4.86
CA GLY A 131 1.54 3.30 -5.01
C GLY A 131 1.63 4.80 -4.73
N GLY A 132 2.78 5.23 -4.18
CA GLY A 132 3.06 6.65 -3.91
C GLY A 132 3.52 7.42 -5.15
N ASN A 133 3.10 8.68 -5.30
CA ASN A 133 3.54 9.52 -6.43
C ASN A 133 5.03 9.86 -6.35
N GLY A 134 5.70 10.04 -7.49
CA GLY A 134 7.07 10.54 -7.54
C GLY A 134 7.18 12.01 -7.11
N GLY A 135 8.32 12.38 -6.54
CA GLY A 135 8.64 13.74 -6.14
C GLY A 135 8.99 14.62 -7.35
N THR A 136 8.70 15.90 -7.25
CA THR A 136 9.05 16.90 -8.27
C THR A 136 10.55 17.18 -8.27
N GLY A 137 11.13 17.32 -9.46
CA GLY A 137 12.51 17.78 -9.61
C GLY A 137 12.71 19.22 -9.14
N ALA A 138 13.93 19.55 -8.74
CA ALA A 138 14.30 20.90 -8.31
C ALA A 138 14.49 21.86 -9.50
N HIS A 139 14.37 23.16 -9.25
CA HIS A 139 14.70 24.20 -10.24
C HIS A 139 15.51 25.33 -9.60
N SER A 140 16.30 26.03 -10.41
CA SER A 140 17.08 27.20 -10.03
C SER A 140 17.02 28.26 -11.12
N ASP A 141 16.83 29.52 -10.73
CA ASP A 141 16.93 30.69 -11.61
C ASP A 141 18.31 31.38 -11.51
N THR A 142 18.54 32.38 -12.37
CA THR A 142 19.81 33.15 -12.48
C THR A 142 20.20 33.88 -11.20
N SER A 143 19.24 34.08 -10.29
CA SER A 143 19.43 34.69 -8.97
C SER A 143 19.62 33.68 -7.83
N SER A 144 19.68 32.38 -8.13
CA SER A 144 19.67 31.29 -7.13
C SER A 144 18.35 31.13 -6.37
N ASN A 145 17.30 31.86 -6.75
CA ASN A 145 15.94 31.60 -6.30
C ASN A 145 15.41 30.36 -7.04
N GLY A 146 14.68 29.51 -6.34
CA GLY A 146 14.21 28.25 -6.89
C GLY A 146 13.70 27.29 -5.82
N ASN A 147 13.06 26.20 -6.24
CA ASN A 147 12.54 25.21 -5.32
C ASN A 147 13.46 24.00 -5.24
N ASN A 148 13.54 23.43 -4.04
CA ASN A 148 14.18 22.14 -3.82
C ASN A 148 13.35 21.03 -4.46
N ALA A 149 14.02 19.91 -4.75
CA ALA A 149 13.33 18.70 -5.12
C ALA A 149 12.41 18.27 -3.97
N THR A 150 11.27 17.69 -4.30
CA THR A 150 10.36 17.14 -3.28
C THR A 150 10.61 15.65 -3.12
N ALA A 151 10.32 15.16 -1.91
CA ALA A 151 10.37 13.75 -1.61
C ALA A 151 9.27 13.00 -2.38
N GLY A 152 9.52 11.71 -2.63
CA GLY A 152 8.50 10.82 -3.15
C GLY A 152 7.38 10.59 -2.14
N GLY A 153 6.18 10.35 -2.65
CA GLY A 153 4.98 10.06 -1.90
C GLY A 153 5.16 8.80 -1.04
N THR A 154 4.90 8.96 0.25
CA THR A 154 4.86 7.86 1.21
C THR A 154 3.51 7.15 1.17
N VAL A 155 3.53 5.83 1.30
CA VAL A 155 2.34 4.99 1.42
C VAL A 155 2.15 4.58 2.88
N ASN A 156 1.05 5.03 3.48
CA ASN A 156 0.69 4.72 4.88
C ASN A 156 -0.43 3.68 4.98
N GLY A 157 -1.10 3.37 3.87
CA GLY A 157 -2.15 2.36 3.78
C GLY A 157 -1.61 0.94 3.92
N ALA A 158 -2.46 0.06 4.44
CA ALA A 158 -2.19 -1.36 4.58
C ALA A 158 -2.89 -2.19 3.50
N ALA A 159 -2.30 -3.32 3.12
CA ALA A 159 -2.99 -4.30 2.29
C ALA A 159 -4.12 -4.96 3.11
N LEU A 160 -3.78 -5.45 4.30
CA LEU A 160 -4.72 -6.05 5.26
C LEU A 160 -4.76 -5.23 6.55
N THR A 161 -5.95 -4.85 7.03
CA THR A 161 -6.12 -4.27 8.37
C THR A 161 -7.00 -5.17 9.22
N LEU A 162 -6.43 -5.70 10.30
CA LEU A 162 -7.08 -6.56 11.26
C LEU A 162 -7.31 -5.83 12.58
N THR A 163 -8.50 -5.99 13.14
CA THR A 163 -8.91 -5.40 14.43
C THR A 163 -9.50 -6.44 15.38
N TYR A 164 -9.46 -7.72 14.99
CA TYR A 164 -9.97 -8.88 15.72
C TYR A 164 -9.10 -10.10 15.38
N PRO A 165 -8.90 -11.07 16.29
CA PRO A 165 -8.14 -12.28 16.00
C PRO A 165 -8.65 -13.03 14.76
N VAL A 166 -7.77 -13.30 13.79
CA VAL A 166 -8.09 -13.98 12.53
C VAL A 166 -7.03 -15.03 12.22
N THR A 167 -7.47 -16.20 11.75
CA THR A 167 -6.58 -17.16 11.09
C THR A 167 -6.43 -16.77 9.62
N VAL A 168 -5.20 -16.48 9.18
CA VAL A 168 -4.92 -16.05 7.80
C VAL A 168 -4.14 -17.14 7.08
N GLY A 169 -4.81 -17.80 6.14
CA GLY A 169 -4.19 -18.68 5.16
C GLY A 169 -3.87 -17.91 3.89
N ASN A 170 -2.62 -17.50 3.71
CA ASN A 170 -2.18 -16.81 2.51
C ASN A 170 -1.47 -17.78 1.56
N TYR A 171 -2.17 -18.15 0.50
CA TYR A 171 -1.71 -19.02 -0.58
C TYR A 171 -1.35 -18.23 -1.85
N GLY A 172 -1.74 -16.96 -1.91
CA GLY A 172 -1.37 -16.00 -2.95
C GLY A 172 -0.34 -15.00 -2.45
N SER A 173 -0.63 -13.70 -2.55
CA SER A 173 0.31 -12.66 -2.11
C SER A 173 -0.35 -11.46 -1.44
N ILE A 174 0.36 -10.87 -0.47
CA ILE A 174 -0.10 -9.69 0.28
C ILE A 174 1.01 -8.62 0.29
N TYR A 175 0.76 -7.45 -0.29
CA TYR A 175 1.78 -6.39 -0.42
C TYR A 175 1.32 -5.00 0.01
N GLY A 176 2.16 -4.29 0.74
CA GLY A 176 2.05 -2.84 0.80
C GLY A 176 2.27 -2.21 -0.58
N GLY A 177 1.76 -0.99 -0.79
CA GLY A 177 2.12 -0.22 -1.99
C GLY A 177 3.59 0.19 -2.00
N GLY A 178 4.14 0.46 -3.18
CA GLY A 178 5.49 0.99 -3.34
C GLY A 178 5.54 2.49 -3.06
N GLY A 179 6.61 2.95 -2.41
CA GLY A 179 6.84 4.39 -2.22
C GLY A 179 7.26 5.09 -3.52
N GLY A 180 6.92 6.36 -3.70
CA GLY A 180 7.37 7.12 -4.87
C GLY A 180 8.86 7.45 -4.81
N GLY A 181 9.53 7.60 -5.96
CA GLY A 181 10.92 8.05 -6.03
C GLY A 181 11.04 9.55 -5.77
N GLY A 182 12.14 10.00 -5.19
CA GLY A 182 12.39 11.42 -4.92
C GLY A 182 12.80 12.19 -6.17
N GLY A 183 12.49 13.49 -6.23
CA GLY A 183 12.90 14.34 -7.34
C GLY A 183 14.43 14.53 -7.39
N CYS A 184 14.96 14.73 -8.59
CA CYS A 184 16.37 15.07 -8.77
C CYS A 184 16.66 16.50 -8.31
N GLY A 185 17.84 16.73 -7.73
CA GLY A 185 18.30 18.07 -7.39
C GLY A 185 18.68 18.90 -8.63
N THR A 186 19.13 20.13 -8.40
CA THR A 186 19.52 21.10 -9.43
C THR A 186 20.85 21.76 -9.08
N ARG A 187 21.56 22.24 -10.10
CA ARG A 187 22.81 22.99 -9.97
C ARG A 187 22.84 24.15 -10.97
N ASN A 188 23.54 25.22 -10.60
CA ASN A 188 23.89 26.31 -11.50
C ASN A 188 25.40 26.31 -11.70
N LEU A 189 25.82 26.47 -12.96
CA LEU A 189 27.22 26.61 -13.33
C LEU A 189 27.41 27.95 -13.99
N ARG A 190 28.38 28.74 -13.55
CA ARG A 190 28.81 29.93 -14.28
C ARG A 190 30.13 29.63 -14.98
N SER A 191 30.17 29.87 -16.29
CA SER A 191 31.39 29.83 -17.08
C SER A 191 31.72 31.24 -17.59
N GLU A 192 32.98 31.63 -17.45
CA GLU A 192 33.49 32.91 -17.94
C GLU A 192 34.50 32.65 -19.05
N PHE A 193 34.25 33.22 -20.23
CA PHE A 193 35.19 33.30 -21.35
C PHE A 193 35.55 34.77 -21.56
N GLY A 194 36.61 35.24 -20.90
CA GLY A 194 37.01 36.66 -20.92
C GLY A 194 35.96 37.55 -20.24
N LYS A 195 35.42 38.56 -20.95
CA LYS A 195 34.34 39.43 -20.44
C LYS A 195 32.93 38.85 -20.67
N LEU A 196 32.82 37.69 -21.32
CA LEU A 196 31.55 37.02 -21.56
C LEU A 196 31.29 36.00 -20.45
N ALA A 197 30.26 36.24 -19.65
CA ALA A 197 29.79 35.30 -18.64
C ALA A 197 28.51 34.59 -19.12
N SER A 198 28.48 33.26 -19.02
CA SER A 198 27.30 32.44 -19.30
C SER A 198 26.90 31.67 -18.05
N ALA A 199 25.61 31.73 -17.69
CA ALA A 199 25.03 30.94 -16.60
C ALA A 199 24.28 29.73 -17.17
N HIS A 200 24.58 28.52 -16.68
CA HIS A 200 23.94 27.28 -17.09
C HIS A 200 23.11 26.72 -15.94
N HIS A 201 21.84 26.44 -16.22
CA HIS A 201 20.87 25.95 -15.24
C HIS A 201 20.49 24.51 -15.61
N TYR A 202 20.67 23.57 -14.68
CA TYR A 202 20.23 22.19 -14.84
C TYR A 202 18.91 22.02 -14.13
N GLN A 203 17.86 21.64 -14.86
CA GLN A 203 16.56 21.39 -14.25
C GLN A 203 16.50 19.93 -13.81
N GLY A 204 16.05 19.72 -12.57
CA GLY A 204 15.93 18.38 -11.99
C GLY A 204 14.83 17.59 -12.67
N GLY A 205 15.12 16.33 -13.03
CA GLY A 205 14.10 15.37 -13.44
C GLY A 205 13.18 14.96 -12.29
N GLY A 206 11.95 14.56 -12.60
CA GLY A 206 10.97 14.10 -11.62
C GLY A 206 11.22 12.65 -11.15
N GLY A 207 10.83 12.30 -9.93
CA GLY A 207 10.92 10.93 -9.42
C GLY A 207 9.87 10.01 -10.03
N GLY A 208 10.13 8.70 -10.09
CA GLY A 208 9.17 7.72 -10.59
C GLY A 208 8.05 7.38 -9.61
N GLY A 209 6.87 7.01 -10.11
CA GLY A 209 5.75 6.59 -9.25
C GLY A 209 5.91 5.18 -8.69
N GLY A 210 5.48 4.93 -7.46
CA GLY A 210 5.53 3.61 -6.81
C GLY A 210 4.49 2.62 -7.34
N ALA A 211 4.74 1.33 -7.17
CA ALA A 211 3.83 0.27 -7.59
C ALA A 211 2.57 0.16 -6.72
N GLY A 212 1.44 -0.26 -7.28
CA GLY A 212 0.21 -0.54 -6.53
C GLY A 212 -0.98 -0.79 -7.44
N VAL A 213 -2.15 -1.18 -6.91
CA VAL A 213 -3.36 -1.35 -7.75
C VAL A 213 -3.65 -0.07 -8.52
N ASN A 214 -3.71 1.05 -7.80
CA ASN A 214 -3.53 2.37 -8.37
C ASN A 214 -2.06 2.74 -8.18
N ALA A 215 -1.31 2.69 -9.27
CA ALA A 215 0.10 3.04 -9.25
C ALA A 215 0.29 4.55 -9.06
N GLY A 216 1.41 4.93 -8.45
CA GLY A 216 1.77 6.33 -8.30
C GLY A 216 2.05 6.96 -9.66
N SER A 217 1.67 8.23 -9.81
CA SER A 217 2.11 9.03 -10.96
C SER A 217 3.60 9.36 -10.84
N GLY A 218 4.27 9.56 -11.96
CA GLY A 218 5.61 10.15 -11.94
C GLY A 218 5.56 11.62 -11.51
N GLY A 219 6.61 12.07 -10.83
CA GLY A 219 6.77 13.46 -10.45
C GLY A 219 7.05 14.34 -11.67
N ALA A 220 6.61 15.60 -11.61
CA ALA A 220 6.97 16.57 -12.62
C ALA A 220 8.47 16.91 -12.58
N PHE A 221 9.02 17.35 -13.70
CA PHE A 221 10.32 18.00 -13.73
C PHE A 221 10.28 19.37 -13.02
N GLY A 222 11.45 19.88 -12.62
CA GLY A 222 11.54 21.25 -12.11
C GLY A 222 11.23 22.26 -13.22
N PRO A 223 10.34 23.25 -13.02
CA PRO A 223 9.93 24.19 -14.07
C PRO A 223 11.05 25.12 -14.54
N THR A 224 10.95 25.58 -15.80
CA THR A 224 11.96 26.44 -16.44
C THR A 224 11.89 27.85 -15.87
N ALA A 225 12.99 28.32 -15.29
CA ALA A 225 13.11 29.70 -14.82
C ALA A 225 13.12 30.66 -16.01
N GLY A 226 12.15 31.58 -16.06
CA GLY A 226 12.08 32.63 -17.07
C GLY A 226 13.23 33.61 -16.90
N SER A 227 14.30 33.47 -17.66
CA SER A 227 15.32 34.51 -17.80
C SER A 227 15.47 34.91 -19.28
N PRO A 228 15.59 36.21 -19.59
CA PRO A 228 15.68 36.71 -20.97
C PRO A 228 17.07 36.54 -21.61
N PHE A 229 18.06 35.98 -20.92
CA PHE A 229 19.47 36.05 -21.32
C PHE A 229 20.18 34.71 -21.55
N VAL A 230 19.47 33.58 -21.62
CA VAL A 230 20.12 32.29 -21.93
C VAL A 230 19.30 31.40 -22.84
N SER A 231 20.00 30.79 -23.78
CA SER A 231 19.52 29.81 -24.75
C SER A 231 18.71 28.69 -24.09
N ASN A 232 17.41 28.66 -24.39
CA ASN A 232 16.51 27.51 -24.41
C ASN A 232 17.02 26.24 -23.69
N LEU A 233 17.04 26.27 -22.36
CA LEU A 233 17.35 25.11 -21.54
C LEU A 233 16.11 24.23 -21.49
N GLY A 234 16.13 23.10 -22.22
CA GLY A 234 15.02 22.15 -22.21
C GLY A 234 14.67 21.74 -20.77
N PRO A 235 13.39 21.62 -20.42
CA PRO A 235 12.97 21.13 -19.11
C PRO A 235 13.60 19.74 -18.84
N GLY A 236 13.80 19.41 -17.56
CA GLY A 236 14.05 18.03 -17.18
C GLY A 236 12.91 17.13 -17.65
N ASP A 237 13.11 15.82 -17.64
CA ASP A 237 12.03 14.89 -17.97
C ASP A 237 11.20 14.59 -16.71
N PRO A 238 9.87 14.44 -16.84
CA PRO A 238 9.06 13.93 -15.74
C PRO A 238 9.45 12.48 -15.44
N GLY A 239 9.19 12.03 -14.21
CA GLY A 239 9.26 10.61 -13.89
C GLY A 239 8.18 9.82 -14.62
N SER A 240 8.43 8.53 -14.82
CA SER A 240 7.40 7.60 -15.30
C SER A 240 6.45 7.22 -14.17
N ALA A 241 5.19 6.98 -14.49
CA ALA A 241 4.25 6.36 -13.56
C ALA A 241 4.71 4.94 -13.19
N GLY A 242 4.32 4.50 -11.99
CA GLY A 242 4.44 3.10 -11.62
C GLY A 242 3.47 2.23 -12.42
N THR A 243 3.58 0.93 -12.21
CA THR A 243 2.65 -0.07 -12.72
C THR A 243 1.99 -0.81 -11.55
N ALA A 244 1.13 -1.77 -11.88
CA ALA A 244 0.54 -2.65 -10.88
C ALA A 244 1.56 -3.42 -10.02
N ASN A 245 2.80 -3.59 -10.52
CA ASN A 245 3.79 -4.52 -9.96
C ASN A 245 5.20 -3.91 -9.78
N ALA A 246 5.54 -2.88 -10.54
CA ALA A 246 6.87 -2.24 -10.53
C ALA A 246 6.75 -0.72 -10.40
N GLY A 247 7.74 -0.10 -9.75
CA GLY A 247 7.83 1.36 -9.72
C GLY A 247 8.30 1.91 -11.08
N GLY A 248 7.95 3.17 -11.35
CA GLY A 248 8.36 3.89 -12.55
C GLY A 248 9.80 4.37 -12.45
N ALA A 249 10.45 4.57 -13.59
CA ALA A 249 11.76 5.19 -13.67
C ALA A 249 11.68 6.69 -13.29
N GLY A 250 12.75 7.24 -12.72
CA GLY A 250 12.90 8.68 -12.56
C GLY A 250 13.27 9.35 -13.88
N GLY A 251 12.84 10.60 -14.05
CA GLY A 251 13.14 11.43 -15.21
C GLY A 251 14.57 11.96 -15.17
N ILE A 252 15.12 12.22 -16.36
CA ILE A 252 16.49 12.69 -16.53
C ILE A 252 16.55 14.21 -16.36
N SER A 253 17.60 14.70 -15.69
CA SER A 253 17.90 16.13 -15.63
C SER A 253 18.54 16.61 -16.92
N ARG A 254 18.10 17.77 -17.43
CA ARG A 254 18.59 18.33 -18.69
C ARG A 254 19.17 19.73 -18.50
N GLY A 255 20.26 20.01 -19.22
CA GLY A 255 20.92 21.30 -19.30
C GLY A 255 21.93 21.31 -20.45
N THR A 256 21.98 22.40 -21.22
CA THR A 256 22.89 22.56 -22.36
C THR A 256 24.00 23.55 -22.02
N MET A 257 25.26 23.14 -22.20
CA MET A 257 26.39 24.06 -22.22
C MET A 257 26.54 24.70 -23.61
N LEU A 258 27.13 25.91 -23.67
CA LEU A 258 27.41 26.66 -24.91
C LEU A 258 28.28 25.88 -25.93
N THR A 259 28.90 24.77 -25.49
CA THR A 259 29.73 23.87 -26.28
C THR A 259 29.20 22.43 -26.29
N SER A 260 27.91 22.22 -26.60
CA SER A 260 27.29 20.91 -26.94
C SER A 260 27.39 19.74 -25.95
N VAL A 261 28.03 19.90 -24.79
CA VAL A 261 28.07 18.84 -23.77
C VAL A 261 26.75 18.86 -23.00
N THR A 262 25.83 17.98 -23.38
CA THR A 262 24.70 17.59 -22.54
C THR A 262 25.21 16.69 -21.42
N ASN A 263 25.23 17.20 -20.19
CA ASN A 263 25.53 16.37 -19.02
C ASN A 263 24.20 15.79 -18.49
N THR A 264 23.99 14.49 -18.74
CA THR A 264 22.73 13.75 -18.49
C THR A 264 22.82 12.77 -17.32
N THR A 265 23.72 12.96 -16.36
CA THR A 265 24.02 11.91 -15.36
C THR A 265 23.05 11.85 -14.18
N ASP A 266 22.26 12.91 -13.94
CA ASP A 266 21.39 12.97 -12.76
C ASP A 266 19.94 12.66 -13.11
N THR A 267 19.35 11.69 -12.43
CA THR A 267 17.96 11.28 -12.62
C THR A 267 17.16 11.45 -11.34
N GLY A 268 15.84 11.61 -11.46
CA GLY A 268 14.95 11.35 -10.34
C GLY A 268 15.14 9.92 -9.83
N GLY A 269 14.75 9.67 -8.58
CA GLY A 269 14.76 8.34 -8.01
C GLY A 269 13.67 7.49 -8.67
N ALA A 270 13.92 6.20 -8.86
CA ALA A 270 12.88 5.27 -9.27
C ALA A 270 11.83 5.08 -8.16
N GLY A 271 10.58 4.83 -8.54
CA GLY A 271 9.55 4.38 -7.61
C GLY A 271 9.86 2.98 -7.08
N GLY A 272 9.38 2.68 -5.88
CA GLY A 272 9.48 1.36 -5.28
C GLY A 272 8.53 0.36 -5.94
N GLY A 273 8.96 -0.89 -6.07
CA GLY A 273 8.08 -2.02 -6.33
C GLY A 273 7.09 -2.27 -5.19
N LEU A 274 6.23 -3.28 -5.33
CA LEU A 274 5.29 -3.68 -4.28
C LEU A 274 6.04 -3.97 -2.97
N GLY A 275 5.65 -3.30 -1.88
CA GLY A 275 6.30 -3.43 -0.59
C GLY A 275 7.75 -2.93 -0.56
N ALA A 276 8.15 -1.99 -1.43
CA ALA A 276 9.49 -1.40 -1.45
C ALA A 276 9.45 0.13 -1.38
N ASN A 277 10.48 0.73 -0.76
CA ASN A 277 10.64 2.18 -0.72
C ASN A 277 10.99 2.69 -2.12
N GLY A 278 10.66 3.95 -2.41
CA GLY A 278 11.23 4.64 -3.56
C GLY A 278 12.70 4.97 -3.33
N ALA A 279 13.43 5.18 -4.43
CA ALA A 279 14.81 5.64 -4.37
C ALA A 279 14.88 7.16 -4.19
N THR A 280 15.94 7.65 -3.56
CA THR A 280 16.29 9.08 -3.52
C THR A 280 16.73 9.55 -4.92
N GLY A 281 16.43 10.80 -5.27
CA GLY A 281 16.90 11.41 -6.51
C GLY A 281 18.43 11.53 -6.55
N GLY A 282 18.98 11.59 -7.76
CA GLY A 282 20.40 11.78 -7.99
C GLY A 282 20.84 13.23 -7.82
N MET A 283 22.09 13.39 -7.38
CA MET A 283 22.93 14.56 -7.66
C MET A 283 24.38 14.11 -7.62
N THR A 284 25.02 14.00 -8.78
CA THR A 284 26.44 13.72 -8.89
C THR A 284 27.24 15.01 -8.60
N PRO A 285 28.25 14.96 -7.71
CA PRO A 285 29.24 16.03 -7.61
C PRO A 285 29.98 16.16 -8.94
N PHE A 286 30.14 17.38 -9.47
CA PHE A 286 30.88 17.58 -10.71
C PHE A 286 32.37 17.21 -10.49
N PRO A 287 33.04 16.51 -11.42
CA PRO A 287 34.48 16.28 -11.31
C PRO A 287 35.23 17.62 -11.29
N SER A 288 36.28 17.69 -10.49
CA SER A 288 37.18 18.85 -10.41
C SER A 288 37.60 19.34 -11.81
N PRO A 289 37.72 20.67 -12.04
CA PRO A 289 37.91 21.27 -13.37
C PRO A 289 39.16 20.84 -14.15
N SER A 290 40.07 20.07 -13.56
CA SER A 290 41.32 19.61 -14.19
C SER A 290 41.16 18.55 -15.30
N SER A 291 39.93 18.13 -15.63
CA SER A 291 39.66 17.07 -16.62
C SER A 291 39.03 17.54 -17.94
N LEU A 292 38.77 18.85 -18.10
CA LEU A 292 38.21 19.38 -19.35
C LEU A 292 39.34 19.86 -20.30
N PRO A 293 39.31 19.49 -21.59
CA PRO A 293 40.41 19.72 -22.54
C PRO A 293 40.58 21.18 -22.99
N PHE A 294 39.98 22.15 -22.32
CA PHE A 294 39.94 23.54 -22.75
C PHE A 294 40.61 24.48 -21.74
N GLY A 295 41.86 24.86 -22.01
CA GLY A 295 42.68 25.79 -21.23
C GLY A 295 42.26 27.27 -21.27
N ALA A 296 40.96 27.57 -21.43
CA ALA A 296 40.44 28.94 -21.54
C ALA A 296 39.29 29.27 -20.56
N VAL A 297 38.83 28.32 -19.75
CA VAL A 297 37.84 28.58 -18.70
C VAL A 297 38.59 28.99 -17.43
N THR A 298 38.59 30.29 -17.15
CA THR A 298 39.35 30.88 -16.03
C THR A 298 38.64 30.78 -14.69
N ASN A 299 37.32 30.63 -14.66
CA ASN A 299 36.54 30.47 -13.44
C ASN A 299 35.33 29.56 -13.67
N TYR A 300 35.23 28.51 -12.86
CA TYR A 300 34.04 27.67 -12.75
C TYR A 300 33.48 27.82 -11.35
N GLN A 301 32.41 28.60 -11.21
CA GLN A 301 31.72 28.77 -9.93
C GLN A 301 30.44 27.93 -9.94
N SER A 302 30.45 26.82 -9.21
CA SER A 302 29.22 26.10 -8.87
C SER A 302 28.55 26.79 -7.69
N SER A 303 27.30 27.24 -7.85
CA SER A 303 26.47 27.59 -6.69
C SER A 303 26.17 26.32 -5.89
N ASN A 304 25.93 26.44 -4.58
CA ASN A 304 25.62 25.30 -3.71
C ASN A 304 24.48 24.44 -4.32
N PRO A 305 24.72 23.15 -4.65
CA PRO A 305 23.71 22.28 -5.24
C PRO A 305 22.47 22.20 -4.34
N ARG A 306 21.27 22.34 -4.92
CA ARG A 306 20.02 22.13 -4.17
C ARG A 306 19.76 20.63 -4.06
N PRO A 307 19.59 20.07 -2.85
CA PRO A 307 19.60 18.63 -2.62
C PRO A 307 18.48 17.90 -3.37
N ALA A 308 18.75 16.63 -3.68
CA ALA A 308 17.73 15.71 -4.18
C ALA A 308 16.68 15.36 -3.12
N GLY A 309 15.48 15.04 -3.58
CA GLY A 309 14.40 14.56 -2.72
C GLY A 309 14.64 13.11 -2.30
N ALA A 310 14.28 12.79 -1.05
CA ALA A 310 14.29 11.42 -0.56
C ALA A 310 13.20 10.57 -1.24
N GLY A 311 13.43 9.26 -1.33
CA GLY A 311 12.39 8.32 -1.73
C GLY A 311 11.29 8.18 -0.66
N GLY A 312 10.05 8.02 -1.11
CA GLY A 312 8.89 7.76 -0.27
C GLY A 312 8.94 6.36 0.34
N THR A 313 8.33 6.21 1.52
CA THR A 313 8.32 4.92 2.22
C THR A 313 7.21 4.00 1.71
N ARG A 314 7.48 2.68 1.73
CA ARG A 314 6.55 1.62 1.33
C ARG A 314 5.34 1.49 2.25
N GLY A 315 4.25 0.94 1.73
CA GLY A 315 3.05 0.62 2.50
C GLY A 315 3.21 -0.58 3.43
N TYR A 316 2.16 -0.83 4.21
CA TYR A 316 2.08 -1.99 5.09
C TYR A 316 1.45 -3.17 4.34
N TYR A 317 2.00 -4.38 4.47
CA TYR A 317 1.26 -5.57 4.02
C TYR A 317 0.18 -5.94 5.05
N ILE A 318 0.41 -5.63 6.32
CA ILE A 318 -0.57 -5.81 7.40
C ILE A 318 -0.48 -4.68 8.44
N SER A 319 -1.65 -4.25 8.91
CA SER A 319 -1.81 -3.48 10.15
C SER A 319 -2.70 -4.28 11.10
N GLY A 320 -2.25 -4.49 12.34
CA GLY A 320 -2.88 -5.41 13.28
C GLY A 320 -2.29 -6.82 13.22
N ASN A 321 -0.98 -6.95 12.96
CA ASN A 321 -0.30 -8.26 12.95
C ASN A 321 -0.46 -9.08 14.25
N PRO A 322 -0.55 -8.48 15.45
CA PRO A 322 -0.85 -9.24 16.67
C PRO A 322 -2.20 -9.98 16.64
N TYR A 323 -3.11 -9.58 15.75
CA TYR A 323 -4.38 -10.27 15.54
C TYR A 323 -4.30 -11.39 14.50
N ALA A 324 -3.19 -11.53 13.76
CA ALA A 324 -3.05 -12.57 12.74
C ALA A 324 -2.41 -13.84 13.29
N THR A 325 -3.09 -14.96 13.13
CA THR A 325 -2.48 -16.30 13.22
C THR A 325 -2.29 -16.83 11.81
N TRP A 326 -1.05 -16.92 11.32
CA TRP A 326 -0.75 -17.32 9.94
C TRP A 326 -0.73 -18.84 9.76
N SER A 327 -1.40 -19.35 8.72
CA SER A 327 -1.40 -20.79 8.39
C SER A 327 -1.84 -21.05 6.94
N PRO A 328 -0.92 -21.05 5.95
CA PRO A 328 0.47 -20.56 6.00
C PRO A 328 0.55 -19.03 5.82
N GLN A 329 1.74 -18.44 6.04
CA GLN A 329 1.95 -17.01 5.79
C GLN A 329 2.10 -16.65 4.30
N GLY A 330 2.56 -17.59 3.46
CA GLY A 330 2.76 -17.36 2.03
C GLY A 330 3.68 -16.18 1.70
N THR A 331 3.44 -15.53 0.56
CA THR A 331 4.23 -14.40 0.10
C THR A 331 3.70 -13.08 0.67
N VAL A 332 4.55 -12.33 1.37
CA VAL A 332 4.25 -11.00 1.90
C VAL A 332 5.36 -10.00 1.56
N GLY A 333 5.03 -8.71 1.42
CA GLY A 333 6.04 -7.67 1.25
C GLY A 333 5.55 -6.27 1.63
N GLY A 334 6.30 -5.56 2.47
CA GLY A 334 5.86 -4.28 3.01
C GLY A 334 6.35 -4.10 4.44
N ARG A 335 5.80 -3.10 5.14
CA ARG A 335 5.91 -3.00 6.61
C ARG A 335 4.81 -3.81 7.28
N SER A 336 4.98 -4.11 8.57
CA SER A 336 3.94 -4.66 9.43
C SER A 336 3.89 -3.88 10.74
N THR A 337 2.68 -3.73 11.29
CA THR A 337 2.42 -3.20 12.63
C THR A 337 1.37 -4.04 13.33
#